data_AF-A0A948Q0X4-F1
#
_entry.id   AF-A0A948Q0X4-F1
#
_cell.length_a   1.000
_cell.length_b   1.000
_cell.length_c   1.000
_cell.angle_alpha   90.00
_cell.angle_beta   90.00
_cell.angle_gamma   90.00
#
_symmetry.space_group_name_H-M   'P 1'
#
loop_
_entity.id
_entity.type
_entity.pdbx_description
1 polymer ?
#
loop_
_entity_poly.entity_id
_entity_poly.type
_entity_poly.pdbx_seq_one_letter_code
_entity_poly.pdbx_strand_id
1 'polypeptide(L)' 'MRWGTVINLTRCVGCYACVVACKQENFLPPEIFYNRVLISEDGGH' A
#
# COMPACT_ATOMS: atom_id res chain seq x y z
N MET A 1 -21.77 5.96 -10.47
CA MET A 1 -21.00 4.79 -10.00
C MET A 1 -19.71 5.30 -9.37
N ARG A 2 -19.33 4.83 -8.17
CA ARG A 2 -18.09 5.23 -7.48
C ARG A 2 -17.40 4.00 -6.91
N TRP A 3 -16.14 3.82 -7.24
CA TRP A 3 -15.33 2.67 -6.82
C TRP A 3 -14.50 3.03 -5.60
N GLY A 4 -14.16 2.03 -4.79
CA GLY A 4 -13.32 2.17 -3.61
C GLY A 4 -12.65 0.85 -3.25
N THR A 5 -11.60 0.94 -2.45
CA THR A 5 -10.84 -0.19 -1.93
C THR A 5 -10.94 -0.23 -0.41
N VAL A 6 -10.98 -1.44 0.17
CA VAL A 6 -11.00 -1.66 1.62
C VAL A 6 -9.80 -2.50 1.99
N ILE A 7 -9.05 -2.07 3.00
CA ILE A 7 -7.86 -2.76 3.50
C ILE A 7 -8.10 -3.10 4.96
N ASN A 8 -7.98 -4.38 5.32
CA ASN A 8 -8.05 -4.84 6.70
C ASN A 8 -6.66 -4.72 7.33
N LEU A 9 -6.53 -3.86 8.33
CA LEU A 9 -5.25 -3.57 8.98
C LEU A 9 -4.78 -4.72 9.89
N THR A 10 -5.70 -5.43 10.54
CA THR A 10 -5.39 -6.58 11.41
C THR A 10 -4.73 -7.73 10.65
N ARG A 11 -5.02 -7.87 9.35
CA ARG A 11 -4.36 -8.83 8.46
C ARG A 11 -3.14 -8.25 7.73
N CYS A 12 -3.00 -6.94 7.69
CA CYS A 12 -1.91 -6.26 7.02
C CYS A 12 -0.66 -6.37 7.88
N VAL A 13 0.38 -7.04 7.37
CA VAL A 13 1.66 -7.21 8.07
C VAL A 13 2.72 -6.19 7.65
N GLY A 14 2.32 -5.14 6.91
CA GLY A 14 3.25 -4.09 6.46
C GLY A 14 4.34 -4.57 5.50
N CYS A 15 4.10 -5.61 4.69
CA CYS A 15 5.14 -6.22 3.83
C CYS A 15 5.49 -5.42 2.55
N TYR A 16 4.85 -4.28 2.29
CA TYR A 16 5.05 -3.45 1.09
C TYR A 16 4.75 -4.10 -0.27
N ALA A 17 4.26 -5.35 -0.31
CA ALA A 17 3.95 -6.04 -1.57
C ALA A 17 2.97 -5.25 -2.46
N CYS A 18 1.96 -4.61 -1.86
CA CYS A 18 1.00 -3.79 -2.59
C CYS A 18 1.63 -2.53 -3.23
N VAL A 19 2.70 -1.99 -2.64
CA VAL A 19 3.44 -0.83 -3.19
C VAL A 19 4.29 -1.29 -4.38
N VAL A 20 5.01 -2.39 -4.21
CA VAL A 20 5.84 -2.98 -5.27
C VAL A 20 4.99 -3.38 -6.48
N ALA A 21 3.88 -4.08 -6.26
CA ALA A 21 2.96 -4.49 -7.32
C ALA A 21 2.40 -3.29 -8.09
N CYS A 22 1.93 -2.24 -7.38
CA CYS A 22 1.42 -1.04 -8.04
C CYS A 22 2.50 -0.35 -8.90
N LYS A 23 3.74 -0.27 -8.40
CA LYS A 23 4.86 0.31 -9.13
C LYS A 23 5.21 -0.45 -10.39
N GLN A 24 5.25 -1.78 -10.32
CA GLN A 24 5.54 -2.64 -11.48
C GLN A 24 4.43 -2.54 -12.53
N GLU A 25 3.17 -2.62 -12.10
CA GLU A 25 2.03 -2.58 -13.01
C GLU A 25 1.90 -1.25 -13.76
N ASN A 26 2.29 -0.15 -13.11
CA ASN A 26 2.21 1.19 -13.69
C ASN A 26 3.56 1.68 -14.24
N PHE A 27 4.60 0.86 -14.22
CA PHE A 27 5.96 1.21 -14.69
C PHE A 27 6.47 2.56 -14.14
N LEU A 28 6.22 2.81 -12.85
CA LEU A 28 6.51 4.13 -12.27
C LEU A 28 8.03 4.40 -12.21
N PRO A 29 8.48 5.63 -12.50
CA PRO A 29 9.88 6.00 -12.39
C PRO A 29 10.38 5.91 -10.93
N PRO A 30 11.71 5.99 -10.71
CA PRO A 30 12.28 6.13 -9.37
C PRO A 30 11.56 7.25 -8.58
N GLU A 31 11.46 7.08 -7.27
CA GLU A 31 10.86 8.05 -6.32
C GLU A 31 9.34 8.30 -6.43
N ILE A 32 8.68 7.88 -7.51
CA ILE A 32 7.21 7.99 -7.64
C ILE A 32 6.51 6.73 -7.12
N PHE A 33 5.47 6.94 -6.31
CA PHE A 33 4.59 5.91 -5.75
C PHE A 33 3.15 6.44 -5.69
N TYR A 34 2.18 5.68 -6.22
CA TYR A 34 0.76 6.04 -6.15
C TYR A 34 0.11 5.61 -4.83
N ASN A 35 0.62 4.56 -4.20
CA ASN A 35 0.21 4.08 -2.89
C ASN A 35 1.40 3.96 -1.96
N ARG A 36 1.16 4.06 -0.64
CA ARG A 36 2.19 3.92 0.40
C ARG A 36 1.63 3.17 1.60
N VAL A 37 2.49 2.43 2.28
CA VAL A 37 2.21 1.85 3.60
C VAL A 37 2.82 2.77 4.64
N LEU A 38 2.01 3.19 5.61
CA LEU A 38 2.45 3.94 6.79
C LEU A 38 2.57 2.94 7.93
N ILE A 39 3.73 2.90 8.56
CA ILE A 39 3.96 2.12 9.78
C ILE A 39 3.86 3.09 10.95
N SER A 40 3.01 2.77 11.91
CA SER A 40 2.89 3.49 13.16
C SER A 40 3.42 2.61 14.29
N GLU A 41 4.10 3.22 15.27
CA GLU A 41 4.72 2.52 16.41
C GLU A 41 3.71 2.24 17.54
N ASP A 42 2.52 2.85 17.48
CA ASP A 42 1.38 2.39 18.26
C ASP A 42 0.94 1.06 17.66
N GLY A 43 0.86 0.01 18.48
CA GLY A 43 0.64 -1.38 18.05
C GLY A 43 -0.73 -1.69 17.44
N GLY A 44 -1.29 -0.80 16.62
CA GLY A 44 -2.46 -1.01 15.79
C GLY A 44 -2.08 -1.59 14.43
N HIS A 45 -1.82 -2.90 14.40
CA HIS A 45 -2.19 -3.71 13.24
C HIS A 45 -3.67 -4.06 13.33
#